data_AF-F4W9F0-F1
#
_entry.id   AF-F4W9F0-F1
#
_cell.length_a   1.000
_cell.length_b   1.000
_cell.length_c   1.000
_cell.angle_alpha   90.00
_cell.angle_beta   90.00
_cell.angle_gamma   90.00
#
_symmetry.space_group_name_H-M   'P 1'
#
loop_
_entity.id
_entity.type
_entity.pdbx_description
1 polymer ?
#
loop_
_entity_poly.entity_id
_entity_poly.type
_entity_poly.pdbx_seq_one_letter_code
_entity_poly.pdbx_strand_id
1 'polypeptide(L)'
;MILQHDNARPHVAKVVKTYLETLKWEVLPYPPYSPDVTPSDYHLFRSMAHNLSDQHFRSYEKIKNPQKMISFFNAGFVRCPKGRK
;
A
#
# COMPACT_ATOMS: atom_id res chain seq x y z
N MET A 1 -1.30 7.95 17.18
CA MET A 1 -0.79 7.24 15.99
C MET A 1 -1.62 7.71 14.81
N ILE A 2 -0.99 7.98 13.65
CA ILE A 2 -1.70 8.52 12.49
C ILE A 2 -1.83 7.42 11.44
N LEU A 3 -3.04 7.20 10.95
CA LEU A 3 -3.36 6.23 9.90
C LEU A 3 -3.76 6.96 8.62
N GLN A 4 -3.10 6.62 7.52
CA GLN A 4 -3.48 7.06 6.19
C GLN A 4 -4.06 5.87 5.41
N HIS A 5 -5.31 5.97 5.00
CA HIS A 5 -5.97 4.99 4.14
C HIS A 5 -6.96 5.69 3.20
N ASP A 6 -7.42 4.98 2.18
CA ASP A 6 -8.39 5.50 1.21
C ASP A 6 -9.83 5.48 1.74
N ASN A 7 -10.73 6.22 1.07
CA ASN A 7 -12.14 6.30 1.46
C ASN A 7 -13.01 5.15 0.93
N ALA A 8 -12.43 3.96 0.69
CA ALA A 8 -13.22 2.80 0.28
C ALA A 8 -14.35 2.51 1.29
N ARG A 9 -15.50 2.05 0.78
CA ARG A 9 -16.71 1.80 1.58
C ARG A 9 -16.46 0.99 2.87
N PRO A 10 -15.62 -0.07 2.87
CA PRO A 10 -15.31 -0.80 4.10
C PRO A 10 -14.55 0.05 5.14
N HIS A 11 -13.67 0.94 4.69
CA HIS A 11 -12.81 1.74 5.58
C HIS A 11 -13.54 2.93 6.22
N VAL A 12 -14.57 3.45 5.56
CA VAL A 12 -15.42 4.53 6.10
C VAL A 12 -16.64 4.01 6.88
N ALA A 13 -16.80 2.69 6.97
CA ALA A 13 -17.90 2.07 7.69
C ALA A 13 -17.87 2.45 9.18
N LYS A 14 -19.06 2.57 9.78
CA LYS A 14 -19.21 3.00 11.18
C LYS A 14 -18.41 2.13 12.15
N VAL A 15 -18.43 0.81 11.93
CA VAL A 15 -17.70 -0.17 12.76
C VAL A 15 -16.19 0.09 12.74
N VAL A 16 -15.62 0.42 11.59
CA VAL A 16 -14.19 0.71 11.46
C VAL A 16 -13.85 2.02 12.14
N LYS A 17 -14.66 3.08 11.97
CA LYS A 17 -14.46 4.36 12.65
C LYS A 17 -14.48 4.21 14.17
N THR A 18 -15.49 3.52 14.72
CA THR A 18 -15.57 3.26 16.16
C THR A 18 -14.36 2.47 16.67
N TYR A 19 -13.87 1.51 15.88
CA TYR A 19 -12.68 0.75 16.26
C TYR A 19 -11.42 1.64 16.28
N LEU A 20 -11.22 2.48 15.27
CA LEU A 20 -10.08 3.40 15.21
C LEU A 20 -10.11 4.45 16.35
N GLU A 21 -11.30 4.92 16.73
CA GLU A 21 -11.49 5.78 17.90
C GLU A 21 -11.09 5.07 19.20
N THR A 22 -11.47 3.80 19.39
CA THR A 22 -11.05 3.02 20.58
C THR A 22 -9.54 2.82 20.65
N LEU A 23 -8.88 2.69 19.50
CA LEU A 23 -7.43 2.61 19.39
C LEU A 23 -6.74 3.97 19.55
N LYS A 24 -7.49 5.07 19.60
CA LYS A 24 -6.99 6.46 19.60
C LYS A 24 -6.10 6.76 18.39
N TRP A 25 -6.47 6.22 17.24
CA TRP A 25 -5.78 6.48 15.98
C TRP A 25 -6.45 7.64 15.25
N GLU A 26 -5.64 8.59 14.84
CA GLU A 26 -6.09 9.72 14.03
C GLU A 26 -6.04 9.33 12.56
N VAL A 27 -7.16 9.45 11.86
CA VAL A 27 -7.24 9.17 10.43
C VAL A 27 -6.98 10.44 9.65
N LEU A 28 -5.98 10.44 8.78
CA LEU A 28 -5.72 11.58 7.91
C LEU A 28 -6.84 11.73 6.88
N PRO A 29 -7.32 12.97 6.63
CA PRO A 29 -8.30 13.21 5.58
C PRO A 29 -7.71 12.83 4.23
N TYR A 30 -8.42 11.99 3.48
CA TYR A 30 -8.02 11.54 2.16
C TYR A 30 -8.98 12.10 1.10
N PRO A 31 -8.49 12.75 0.04
CA PRO A 31 -9.35 13.24 -1.03
C PRO A 31 -9.95 12.07 -1.84
N PRO A 32 -11.19 12.20 -2.36
CA PRO A 32 -11.79 11.17 -3.22
C PRO A 32 -10.95 10.94 -4.48
N TYR A 33 -10.72 9.67 -4.83
CA TYR A 33 -10.06 9.25 -6.08
C TYR A 33 -8.65 9.82 -6.29
N SER A 34 -7.83 9.89 -5.23
CA SER A 34 -6.47 10.43 -5.29
C SER A 34 -5.37 9.38 -5.06
N PRO A 35 -5.22 8.38 -5.96
CA PRO A 35 -4.21 7.32 -5.82
C PRO A 35 -2.75 7.83 -5.81
N ASP A 36 -2.53 9.09 -6.19
CA ASP A 36 -1.27 9.82 -6.08
C ASP A 36 -0.96 10.31 -4.66
N VAL A 37 -1.98 10.45 -3.81
CA VAL A 37 -1.87 10.97 -2.45
C VAL A 37 -1.52 9.88 -1.42
N THR A 38 -1.72 8.61 -1.77
CA THR A 38 -1.35 7.47 -0.93
C THR A 38 0.08 7.02 -1.24
N PRO A 39 1.03 7.17 -0.29
CA PRO A 39 2.41 6.70 -0.49
C PRO A 39 2.47 5.20 -0.78
N SER A 40 1.52 4.42 -0.26
CA SER A 40 1.39 2.98 -0.53
C SER A 40 1.09 2.69 -2.00
N ASP A 41 0.14 3.41 -2.61
CA ASP A 41 -0.29 3.14 -3.99
C ASP A 41 0.76 3.62 -5.00
N TYR A 42 1.29 4.82 -4.78
CA TYR A 42 2.25 5.39 -5.72
C TYR A 42 3.66 4.76 -5.62
N HIS A 43 4.13 4.44 -4.41
CA HIS A 43 5.49 3.93 -4.24
C HIS A 43 5.53 2.42 -4.02
N LEU A 44 4.82 1.90 -3.01
CA LEU A 44 4.92 0.49 -2.62
C LEU A 44 4.34 -0.45 -3.69
N PHE A 45 3.09 -0.26 -4.09
CA PHE A 45 2.44 -1.14 -5.07
C PHE A 45 3.02 -0.97 -6.46
N ARG A 46 3.44 0.22 -6.85
CA ARG A 46 4.13 0.44 -8.14
C ARG A 46 5.48 -0.25 -8.22
N SER A 47 6.29 -0.12 -7.17
CA SER A 47 7.57 -0.85 -7.01
C SER A 47 7.34 -2.36 -7.10
N MET A 48 6.34 -2.86 -6.38
CA MET A 48 6.00 -4.27 -6.35
C MET A 48 5.52 -4.77 -7.72
N ALA A 49 4.62 -4.04 -8.38
CA ALA A 49 4.10 -4.39 -9.71
C ALA A 49 5.20 -4.52 -10.76
N HIS A 50 6.18 -3.60 -10.78
CA HIS A 50 7.33 -3.70 -11.68
C HIS A 50 8.19 -4.93 -11.41
N ASN A 51 8.31 -5.36 -10.16
CA ASN A 51 9.09 -6.56 -9.82
C ASN A 51 8.31 -7.86 -10.06
N LEU A 52 6.99 -7.79 -10.01
CA LEU A 52 6.09 -8.92 -10.20
C LEU A 52 5.69 -9.15 -11.67
N SER A 53 5.92 -8.19 -12.57
CA SER A 53 5.46 -8.24 -13.97
C SER A 53 5.87 -9.51 -14.72
N ASP A 54 7.07 -10.03 -14.42
CA ASP A 54 7.63 -11.20 -15.10
C ASP A 54 7.59 -12.47 -14.22
N GLN A 55 6.88 -12.44 -13.10
CA GLN A 55 6.80 -13.55 -12.15
C GLN A 55 5.53 -14.37 -12.35
N HIS A 56 5.68 -15.68 -12.57
CA HIS A 56 4.55 -16.61 -12.60
C HIS A 56 4.50 -17.45 -11.31
N PHE A 57 3.39 -17.36 -10.58
CA PHE A 57 3.20 -18.07 -9.32
C PHE A 57 2.25 -19.25 -9.49
N ARG A 58 2.67 -20.44 -9.05
CA ARG A 58 1.86 -21.68 -9.11
C ARG A 58 1.21 -22.07 -7.78
N SER A 59 1.48 -21.34 -6.71
CA SER A 59 0.93 -21.61 -5.37
C SER A 59 0.91 -20.32 -4.55
N TYR A 60 -0.11 -20.20 -3.70
CA TYR A 60 -0.26 -19.10 -2.75
C TYR A 60 0.91 -18.99 -1.77
N GLU A 61 1.51 -20.10 -1.35
CA GLU A 61 2.64 -20.11 -0.42
C GLU A 61 3.86 -19.37 -0.97
N LYS A 62 4.05 -19.43 -2.30
CA LYS A 62 5.12 -18.69 -2.98
C LYS A 62 4.87 -17.18 -3.05
N ILE A 63 3.61 -16.75 -2.96
CA ILE A 63 3.20 -15.35 -2.93
C ILE A 63 3.30 -14.81 -1.49
N LYS A 64 2.87 -15.60 -0.50
CA LYS A 64 2.86 -15.21 0.92
C LYS A 64 4.25 -15.14 1.55
N ASN A 65 5.30 -15.61 0.87
CA ASN A 65 6.65 -15.61 1.42
C ASN A 65 7.11 -14.15 1.76
N PRO A 66 7.36 -13.84 3.05
CA PRO A 66 7.69 -12.49 3.47
C PRO A 66 9.07 -12.03 3.01
N GLN A 67 10.05 -12.93 2.89
CA GLN A 67 11.37 -12.58 2.34
C GLN A 67 11.26 -12.12 0.88
N LYS A 68 10.37 -12.77 0.11
CA LYS A 68 10.14 -12.40 -1.29
C LYS A 68 9.48 -11.03 -1.40
N MET A 69 8.47 -10.75 -0.56
CA MET A 69 7.83 -9.43 -0.50
C MET A 69 8.80 -8.30 -0.12
N ILE A 70 9.66 -8.53 0.88
CA ILE A 70 10.70 -7.57 1.29
C ILE A 70 11.70 -7.33 0.15
N SER A 71 12.10 -8.39 -0.56
CA SER A 71 13.02 -8.26 -1.70
C SER A 71 12.44 -7.38 -2.81
N PHE A 72 11.14 -7.48 -3.10
CA PHE A 72 10.48 -6.63 -4.08
C PHE A 72 10.41 -5.17 -3.65
N PHE A 73 10.11 -4.92 -2.38
CA PHE A 73 10.10 -3.57 -1.83
C PHE A 73 11.47 -2.88 -1.99
N ASN A 74 12.53 -3.57 -1.58
CA ASN A 74 13.90 -3.05 -1.67
C ASN A 74 14.35 -2.87 -3.14
N ALA A 75 14.01 -3.82 -4.02
CA ALA A 75 14.48 -3.81 -5.40
C ALA A 75 13.86 -2.72 -6.28
N GLY A 76 12.66 -2.23 -5.97
CA GLY A 76 12.06 -1.10 -6.69
C GLY A 76 12.40 0.27 -6.11
N PHE A 77 12.90 0.37 -4.87
CA PHE A 77 13.49 1.63 -4.36
C PHE A 77 14.76 2.02 -5.14
N VAL A 78 15.52 1.01 -5.60
CA VAL A 78 16.73 1.19 -6.44
C VAL A 78 16.40 1.56 -7.89
N ARG A 79 15.22 1.15 -8.40
CA ARG A 79 14.83 1.32 -9.81
C ARG A 79 13.83 2.44 -10.07
N CYS A 80 13.31 3.08 -9.03
CA CYS A 80 12.42 4.23 -9.19
C CYS A 80 13.23 5.40 -9.79
N PRO A 81 12.92 5.86 -11.01
CA PRO A 81 13.63 7.00 -11.59
C PRO A 81 13.36 8.20 -10.69
N LYS A 82 14.42 8.86 -10.19
CA LYS A 82 14.25 10.18 -9.56
C LYS A 82 13.48 11.04 -10.56
N GLY A 83 12.33 11.56 -10.12
CA GLY A 83 11.37 12.26 -10.98
C GLY A 83 12.07 13.26 -11.90
N ARG A 84 11.68 13.25 -13.18
CA ARG A 84 11.97 14.35 -14.09
C ARG A 84 11.30 15.60 -13.50
N LYS A 85 12.10 16.62 -13.25
CA LYS A 85 11.59 18.00 -13.09
C LYS A 85 10.92 18.45 -14.37
#